data_AF-A0A5N9AIU3-F1
#
_entry.id   AF-A0A5N9AIU3-F1
#
_cell.length_a   1.000
_cell.length_b   1.000
_cell.length_c   1.000
_cell.angle_alpha   90.00
_cell.angle_beta   90.00
_cell.angle_gamma   90.00
#
_symmetry.space_group_name_H-M   'P 1'
#
loop_
_entity.id
_entity.type
_entity.pdbx_description
1 polymer ?
#
loop_
_entity_poly.entity_id
_entity_poly.type
_entity_poly.pdbx_seq_one_letter_code
_entity_poly.pdbx_strand_id
1 'polypeptide(L)'
;MADSLHQLGQDFMYRRWDEFISNTPTPKGLVYFHTIHKCILMAYNQLNQVKLGRIVALSGTRVQSDLLNDYQDLLNKTMRFDETSKKHANVLYHLMGYLKDFLDTSQKTCLIDSIEEYRVGLTSINKPVGLFNRFIWEFPVQDWIRKQEYLKLYSNDIRKFTRS
;
A
#
# COMPACT_ATOMS: atom_id res chain seq x y z
N MET A 1 -9.17 -13.74 13.51
CA MET A 1 -7.99 -13.64 12.62
C MET A 1 -8.19 -12.64 11.48
N ALA A 2 -9.38 -12.58 10.85
CA ALA A 2 -9.69 -11.55 9.84
C ALA A 2 -9.77 -10.13 10.46
N ASP A 3 -10.48 -9.98 11.59
CA ASP A 3 -10.65 -8.68 12.27
C ASP A 3 -9.32 -8.05 12.74
N SER A 4 -8.34 -8.87 13.12
CA SER A 4 -7.03 -8.40 13.59
C SER A 4 -6.14 -7.82 12.49
N LEU A 5 -6.29 -8.28 11.25
CA LEU A 5 -5.54 -7.76 10.09
C LEU A 5 -6.13 -6.44 9.61
N HIS A 6 -7.47 -6.34 9.61
CA HIS A 6 -8.17 -5.12 9.24
C HIS A 6 -7.83 -3.96 10.20
N GLN A 7 -7.91 -4.19 11.52
CA GLN A 7 -7.60 -3.15 12.50
C GLN A 7 -6.14 -2.65 12.39
N LEU A 8 -5.20 -3.55 12.10
CA LEU A 8 -3.78 -3.22 11.95
C LEU A 8 -3.52 -2.17 10.85
N GLY A 9 -4.17 -2.32 9.68
CA GLY A 9 -3.97 -1.40 8.56
C GLY A 9 -4.55 -0.01 8.82
N GLN A 10 -5.71 0.07 9.47
CA GLN A 10 -6.32 1.34 9.87
C GLN A 10 -5.45 2.07 10.89
N ASP A 11 -5.07 1.41 11.98
CA ASP A 11 -4.25 1.98 13.05
C ASP A 11 -2.91 2.47 12.52
N PHE A 12 -2.29 1.67 11.63
CA PHE A 12 -1.06 2.06 10.95
C PHE A 12 -1.27 3.35 10.13
N MET A 13 -2.31 3.40 9.30
CA MET A 13 -2.56 4.55 8.42
C MET A 13 -2.89 5.82 9.19
N TYR A 14 -3.68 5.74 10.27
CA TYR A 14 -3.99 6.89 11.11
C TYR A 14 -2.73 7.41 11.83
N ARG A 15 -1.94 6.53 12.44
CA ARG A 15 -0.66 6.93 13.05
C ARG A 15 0.26 7.62 12.06
N ARG A 16 0.41 7.06 10.85
CA ARG A 16 1.27 7.65 9.80
C ARG A 16 0.75 9.01 9.34
N TRP A 17 -0.58 9.19 9.29
CA TRP A 17 -1.19 10.47 8.96
C TRP A 17 -0.95 11.52 10.07
N ASP A 18 -1.15 11.16 11.33
CA ASP A 18 -0.95 12.05 12.48
C ASP A 18 0.53 12.49 12.60
N GLU A 19 1.46 11.56 12.36
CA GLU A 19 2.89 11.85 12.28
C GLU A 19 3.20 12.82 11.12
N PHE A 20 2.57 12.65 9.97
CA PHE A 20 2.75 13.57 8.83
C PHE A 20 2.23 14.98 9.15
N ILE A 21 1.03 15.08 9.76
CA ILE A 21 0.43 16.35 10.16
C ILE A 21 1.24 17.05 11.25
N SER A 22 1.78 16.31 12.21
CA SER A 22 2.59 16.88 13.30
C SER A 22 3.96 17.39 12.85
N ASN A 23 4.49 16.88 11.73
CA ASN A 23 5.83 17.20 11.23
C ASN A 23 5.83 18.27 10.12
N THR A 24 5.01 19.31 10.24
CA THR A 24 4.89 20.43 9.28
C THR A 24 4.71 19.94 7.83
N PRO A 25 3.48 19.61 7.43
CA PRO A 25 3.17 19.14 6.09
C PRO A 25 3.74 20.06 5.01
N THR A 26 4.14 19.48 3.89
CA THR A 26 4.49 20.23 2.68
C THR A 26 3.80 19.61 1.47
N PRO A 27 3.61 20.35 0.37
CA PRO A 27 3.07 19.77 -0.88
C PRO A 27 3.85 18.54 -1.35
N LYS A 28 5.19 18.60 -1.35
CA LYS A 28 6.05 17.46 -1.68
C LYS A 28 5.90 16.31 -0.68
N GLY A 29 5.76 16.64 0.60
CA GLY A 29 5.52 15.66 1.66
C GLY A 29 4.22 14.90 1.47
N LEU A 30 3.13 15.57 1.07
CA LEU A 30 1.85 14.90 0.80
C LEU A 30 1.92 13.99 -0.44
N VAL A 31 2.59 14.43 -1.50
CA VAL A 31 2.84 13.60 -2.69
C VAL A 31 3.61 12.34 -2.31
N TYR A 32 4.67 12.48 -1.52
CA TYR A 32 5.44 11.35 -1.02
C TYR A 32 4.61 10.43 -0.13
N PHE A 33 3.89 10.99 0.85
CA PHE A 33 2.99 10.27 1.74
C PHE A 33 2.00 9.42 0.94
N HIS A 34 1.29 10.02 -0.02
CA HIS A 34 0.34 9.29 -0.83
C HIS A 34 1.02 8.19 -1.66
N THR A 35 2.18 8.50 -2.26
CA THR A 35 2.92 7.56 -3.12
C THR A 35 3.27 6.27 -2.40
N ILE A 36 3.76 6.35 -1.15
CA ILE A 36 4.21 5.15 -0.40
C ILE A 36 3.06 4.38 0.27
N HIS A 37 1.90 5.01 0.48
CA HIS A 37 0.74 4.39 1.14
C HIS A 37 -0.42 4.03 0.18
N LYS A 38 -0.35 4.41 -1.10
CA LYS A 38 -1.45 4.19 -2.06
C LYS A 38 -1.89 2.73 -2.19
N CYS A 39 -0.99 1.78 -2.06
CA CYS A 39 -1.33 0.35 -2.12
C CYS A 39 -2.16 -0.10 -0.91
N ILE A 40 -1.91 0.47 0.27
CA ILE A 40 -2.78 0.26 1.44
C ILE A 40 -4.15 0.86 1.16
N LEU A 41 -4.22 2.11 0.70
CA LEU A 41 -5.50 2.75 0.35
C LEU A 41 -6.32 1.95 -0.68
N MET A 42 -5.64 1.35 -1.66
CA MET A 42 -6.25 0.48 -2.67
C MET A 42 -6.83 -0.82 -2.06
N ALA A 43 -6.15 -1.41 -1.07
CA ALA A 43 -6.62 -2.60 -0.36
C ALA A 43 -7.93 -2.34 0.40
N TYR A 44 -8.17 -1.09 0.84
CA TYR A 44 -9.41 -0.66 1.47
C TYR A 44 -10.47 -0.27 0.43
N ASN A 45 -10.15 0.65 -0.48
CA ASN A 45 -11.06 1.11 -1.53
C ASN A 45 -10.34 1.75 -2.72
N GLN A 46 -10.29 1.04 -3.85
CA GLN A 46 -9.67 1.52 -5.08
C GLN A 46 -10.25 2.84 -5.60
N LEU A 47 -11.57 3.04 -5.53
CA LEU A 47 -12.20 4.26 -6.05
C LEU A 47 -11.78 5.48 -5.23
N ASN A 48 -11.72 5.34 -3.90
CA ASN A 48 -11.27 6.43 -3.04
C ASN A 48 -9.75 6.64 -3.13
N GLN A 49 -8.95 5.59 -3.30
CA GLN A 49 -7.52 5.74 -3.58
C GLN A 49 -7.28 6.64 -4.79
N VAL A 50 -8.01 6.42 -5.89
CA VAL A 50 -7.91 7.27 -7.10
C VAL A 50 -8.35 8.71 -6.81
N LYS A 51 -9.43 8.91 -6.06
CA LYS A 51 -9.89 10.24 -5.66
C LYS A 51 -8.86 10.97 -4.77
N LEU A 52 -8.24 10.27 -3.82
CA LEU A 52 -7.14 10.80 -2.99
C LEU A 52 -5.96 11.24 -3.87
N GLY A 53 -5.59 10.44 -4.87
CA GLY A 53 -4.55 10.81 -5.83
C GLY A 53 -4.87 12.10 -6.61
N ARG A 54 -6.14 12.35 -6.94
CA ARG A 54 -6.58 13.60 -7.58
C ARG A 54 -6.47 14.80 -6.64
N ILE A 55 -6.77 14.63 -5.35
CA ILE A 55 -6.55 15.69 -4.34
C ILE A 55 -5.05 16.01 -4.26
N VAL A 56 -4.20 14.98 -4.19
CA VAL A 56 -2.74 15.12 -4.14
C VAL A 56 -2.18 15.85 -5.36
N ALA A 57 -2.76 15.64 -6.55
CA ALA A 57 -2.34 16.34 -7.77
C ALA A 57 -2.55 17.87 -7.71
N LEU A 58 -3.37 18.36 -6.78
CA LEU A 58 -3.57 19.80 -6.54
C LEU A 58 -2.58 20.38 -5.51
N SER A 59 -1.63 19.57 -5.03
CA SER A 59 -0.63 20.01 -4.06
C SER A 59 0.26 21.10 -4.67
N GLY A 60 0.38 22.23 -3.97
CA GLY A 60 1.15 23.39 -4.43
C GLY A 60 0.39 24.38 -5.30
N THR A 61 -0.86 24.07 -5.69
CA THR A 61 -1.74 25.01 -6.40
C THR A 61 -2.94 25.47 -5.56
N ARG A 62 -3.42 24.64 -4.62
CA ARG A 62 -4.45 25.01 -3.64
C ARG A 62 -3.87 25.43 -2.30
N VAL A 63 -4.67 26.15 -1.53
CA VAL A 63 -4.43 26.44 -0.11
C VAL A 63 -4.21 25.11 0.62
N GLN A 64 -3.08 25.03 1.33
CA GLN A 64 -2.60 23.77 1.88
C GLN A 64 -3.52 23.20 2.97
N SER A 65 -4.08 24.05 3.84
CA SER A 65 -5.00 23.62 4.89
C SER A 65 -6.24 22.91 4.33
N ASP A 66 -6.86 23.51 3.32
CA ASP A 66 -8.09 22.97 2.73
C ASP A 66 -7.82 21.63 2.05
N LEU A 67 -6.68 21.53 1.36
CA LEU A 67 -6.27 20.30 0.68
C LEU A 67 -6.00 19.17 1.69
N LEU A 68 -5.35 19.46 2.81
CA LEU A 68 -5.10 18.48 3.87
C LEU A 68 -6.40 18.03 4.54
N ASN A 69 -7.34 18.94 4.77
CA ASN A 69 -8.67 18.62 5.31
C ASN A 69 -9.45 17.71 4.34
N ASP A 70 -9.50 18.07 3.05
CA ASP A 70 -10.16 17.25 2.01
C ASP A 70 -9.54 15.85 1.92
N TYR A 71 -8.21 15.76 2.03
CA TYR A 71 -7.50 14.49 2.03
C TYR A 71 -7.82 13.67 3.28
N GLN A 72 -7.79 14.27 4.47
CA GLN A 72 -8.09 13.59 5.73
C GLN A 72 -9.53 13.06 5.77
N ASP A 73 -10.51 13.86 5.32
CA ASP A 73 -11.91 13.45 5.26
C ASP A 73 -12.10 12.23 4.37
N LEU A 74 -11.47 12.21 3.20
CA LEU A 74 -11.56 11.09 2.29
C LEU A 74 -10.72 9.88 2.76
N LEU A 75 -9.60 10.11 3.44
CA LEU A 75 -8.81 9.07 4.10
C LEU A 75 -9.66 8.35 5.15
N ASN A 76 -10.31 9.10 6.04
CA ASN A 76 -11.20 8.56 7.07
C ASN A 76 -12.36 7.74 6.47
N LYS A 77 -12.96 8.24 5.39
CA LYS A 77 -14.00 7.49 4.64
C LYS A 77 -13.46 6.21 4.00
N THR A 78 -12.20 6.23 3.53
CA THR A 78 -11.54 5.07 2.91
C THR A 78 -11.25 3.98 3.94
N MET A 79 -10.75 4.37 5.11
CA MET A 79 -10.39 3.42 6.15
C MET A 79 -11.59 2.66 6.72
N ARG A 80 -12.81 3.19 6.64
CA ARG A 80 -14.05 2.50 7.06
C ARG A 80 -14.43 1.27 6.22
N PHE A 81 -13.77 1.02 5.08
CA PHE A 81 -14.04 -0.16 4.26
C PHE A 81 -13.21 -1.34 4.72
N ASP A 82 -13.79 -2.55 4.70
CA ASP A 82 -13.01 -3.75 5.00
C ASP A 82 -12.01 -4.10 3.91
N GLU A 83 -10.84 -4.58 4.31
CA GLU A 83 -9.94 -5.26 3.40
C GLU A 83 -10.47 -6.66 3.09
N THR A 84 -10.23 -7.15 1.88
CA THR A 84 -10.59 -8.52 1.50
C THR A 84 -9.46 -9.16 0.70
N SER A 85 -9.39 -10.49 0.71
CA SER A 85 -8.42 -11.24 -0.11
C SER A 85 -8.48 -10.83 -1.59
N LYS A 86 -9.68 -10.54 -2.11
CA LYS A 86 -9.88 -10.01 -3.47
C LYS A 86 -9.28 -8.62 -3.65
N LYS A 87 -9.46 -7.70 -2.71
CA LYS A 87 -8.87 -6.35 -2.80
C LYS A 87 -7.35 -6.40 -2.71
N HIS A 88 -6.80 -7.21 -1.81
CA HIS A 88 -5.36 -7.44 -1.73
C HIS A 88 -4.81 -8.11 -3.00
N ALA A 89 -5.50 -9.10 -3.57
CA ALA A 89 -5.10 -9.67 -4.85
C ALA A 89 -5.05 -8.61 -5.96
N ASN A 90 -6.02 -7.68 -6.00
CA ASN A 90 -5.98 -6.56 -6.94
C ASN A 90 -4.74 -5.66 -6.73
N VAL A 91 -4.36 -5.36 -5.47
CA VAL A 91 -3.12 -4.62 -5.16
C VAL A 91 -1.90 -5.38 -5.67
N LEU A 92 -1.84 -6.67 -5.42
CA LEU A 92 -0.71 -7.51 -5.81
C LEU A 92 -0.60 -7.59 -7.34
N TYR A 93 -1.71 -7.74 -8.07
CA TYR A 93 -1.70 -7.66 -9.54
C TYR A 93 -1.25 -6.28 -10.06
N HIS A 94 -1.67 -5.19 -9.40
CA HIS A 94 -1.18 -3.86 -9.73
C HIS A 94 0.33 -3.75 -9.55
N LEU A 95 0.87 -4.26 -8.44
CA LEU A 95 2.32 -4.30 -8.19
C LEU A 95 3.07 -5.21 -9.18
N MET A 96 2.48 -6.34 -9.57
CA MET A 96 3.05 -7.26 -10.57
C MET A 96 3.27 -6.56 -11.91
N GLY A 97 2.42 -5.60 -12.27
CA GLY A 97 2.58 -4.81 -13.50
C GLY A 97 3.94 -4.12 -13.62
N TYR A 98 4.60 -3.81 -12.50
CA TYR A 98 5.94 -3.21 -12.47
C TYR A 98 7.08 -4.24 -12.46
N LEU A 99 6.79 -5.52 -12.16
CA LEU A 99 7.74 -6.61 -12.18
C LEU A 99 7.72 -7.41 -13.48
N LYS A 100 6.61 -7.35 -14.23
CA LYS A 100 6.35 -8.25 -15.35
C LYS A 100 7.45 -8.28 -16.42
N ASP A 101 8.19 -7.20 -16.62
CA ASP A 101 9.23 -7.14 -17.66
C ASP A 101 10.57 -7.73 -17.18
N PHE A 102 10.70 -7.98 -15.87
CA PHE A 102 11.87 -8.59 -15.25
C PHE A 102 11.70 -10.09 -14.99
N LEU A 103 10.45 -10.54 -14.80
CA LEU A 103 10.16 -11.93 -14.46
C LEU A 103 10.18 -12.84 -15.70
N ASP A 104 10.86 -13.97 -15.59
CA ASP A 104 10.72 -15.07 -16.55
C ASP A 104 9.34 -15.75 -16.44
N THR A 105 9.03 -16.65 -17.38
CA THR A 105 7.73 -17.34 -17.42
C THR A 105 7.46 -18.14 -16.14
N SER A 106 8.46 -18.82 -15.59
CA SER A 106 8.32 -19.64 -14.38
C SER A 106 8.06 -18.77 -13.15
N GLN A 107 8.82 -17.67 -13.01
CA GLN A 107 8.67 -16.70 -11.94
C GLN A 107 7.31 -15.99 -11.98
N LYS A 108 6.82 -15.65 -13.18
CA LYS A 108 5.47 -15.07 -13.37
C LYS A 108 4.39 -16.04 -12.91
N THR A 109 4.44 -17.29 -13.35
CA THR A 109 3.46 -18.31 -12.96
C THR A 109 3.48 -18.53 -11.46
N CYS A 110 4.67 -18.69 -10.86
CA CYS A 110 4.82 -18.84 -9.41
C CYS A 110 4.20 -17.68 -8.62
N LEU A 111 4.40 -16.44 -9.09
CA LEU A 111 3.83 -15.26 -8.44
C LEU A 111 2.30 -15.19 -8.60
N ILE A 112 1.79 -15.48 -9.80
CA ILE A 112 0.33 -15.51 -10.07
C ILE A 112 -0.34 -16.57 -9.20
N ASP A 113 0.19 -17.79 -9.18
CA ASP A 113 -0.36 -18.90 -8.40
C ASP A 113 -0.40 -18.54 -6.91
N SER A 114 0.67 -17.93 -6.40
CA SER A 114 0.72 -17.44 -5.03
C SER A 114 -0.33 -16.36 -4.72
N ILE A 115 -0.63 -15.47 -5.67
CA ILE A 115 -1.67 -14.45 -5.50
C ILE A 115 -3.05 -15.12 -5.47
N GLU A 116 -3.28 -16.07 -6.39
CA GLU A 116 -4.56 -16.75 -6.53
C GLU A 116 -4.88 -17.67 -5.36
N GLU A 117 -3.91 -18.45 -4.89
CA GLU A 117 -4.04 -19.26 -3.68
C GLU A 117 -4.43 -18.40 -2.48
N TYR A 118 -3.80 -17.23 -2.30
CA TYR A 118 -4.18 -16.30 -1.24
C TYR A 118 -5.58 -15.72 -1.49
N ARG A 119 -5.92 -15.34 -2.73
CA ARG A 119 -7.22 -14.78 -3.10
C ARG A 119 -8.37 -15.69 -2.70
N VAL A 120 -8.21 -17.01 -2.90
CA VAL A 120 -9.21 -18.03 -2.55
C VAL A 120 -9.07 -18.57 -1.12
N GLY A 121 -8.12 -18.07 -0.33
CA GLY A 121 -7.97 -18.41 1.09
C GLY A 121 -7.20 -19.70 1.39
N LEU A 122 -6.45 -20.23 0.41
CA LEU A 122 -5.60 -21.41 0.59
C LEU A 122 -4.28 -21.09 1.32
N THR A 123 -3.82 -19.84 1.24
CA THR A 123 -2.60 -19.36 1.91
C THR A 123 -2.82 -18.00 2.56
N SER A 124 -1.83 -17.52 3.32
CA SER A 124 -1.85 -16.18 3.92
C SER A 124 -1.22 -15.13 2.99
N ILE A 125 -1.56 -13.86 3.21
CA ILE A 125 -1.01 -12.72 2.44
C ILE A 125 0.52 -12.65 2.46
N ASN A 126 1.12 -13.21 3.50
CA ASN A 126 2.56 -13.19 3.69
C ASN A 126 3.30 -14.00 2.61
N LYS A 127 2.66 -15.02 2.00
CA LYS A 127 3.25 -15.81 0.92
C LYS A 127 3.47 -14.97 -0.35
N PRO A 128 2.45 -14.35 -0.97
CA PRO A 128 2.68 -13.50 -2.13
C PRO A 128 3.54 -12.28 -1.79
N VAL A 129 3.35 -11.63 -0.64
CA VAL A 129 4.17 -10.48 -0.23
C VAL A 129 5.66 -10.87 -0.09
N GLY A 130 5.95 -12.07 0.41
CA GLY A 130 7.32 -12.59 0.48
C GLY A 130 7.97 -12.75 -0.90
N LEU A 131 7.23 -13.22 -1.91
CA LEU A 131 7.71 -13.30 -3.29
C LEU A 131 7.94 -11.90 -3.89
N PHE A 132 7.02 -10.95 -3.67
CA PHE A 132 7.21 -9.56 -4.09
C PHE A 132 8.49 -8.96 -3.49
N ASN A 133 8.70 -9.11 -2.18
CA ASN A 133 9.89 -8.59 -1.51
C ASN A 133 11.18 -9.19 -2.07
N ARG A 134 11.19 -10.50 -2.39
CA ARG A 134 12.34 -11.15 -3.05
C ARG A 134 12.59 -10.54 -4.43
N PHE A 135 11.60 -10.51 -5.31
CA PHE A 135 11.79 -10.04 -6.68
C PHE A 135 12.12 -8.55 -6.75
N ILE A 136 11.53 -7.74 -5.87
CA ILE A 136 11.88 -6.33 -5.74
C ILE A 136 13.34 -6.18 -5.30
N TRP A 137 13.82 -7.00 -4.36
CA TRP A 137 15.23 -6.98 -3.95
C TRP A 137 16.17 -7.38 -5.09
N GLU A 138 15.80 -8.40 -5.87
CA GLU A 138 16.60 -8.96 -6.96
C GLU A 138 16.69 -8.07 -8.21
N PHE A 139 15.60 -7.39 -8.60
CA PHE A 139 15.52 -6.66 -9.87
C PHE A 139 15.61 -5.14 -9.71
N PRO A 140 16.07 -4.40 -10.73
CA PRO A 140 16.18 -2.94 -10.70
C PRO A 140 14.81 -2.25 -10.90
N VAL A 141 13.87 -2.51 -10.01
CA VAL A 141 12.58 -1.81 -9.98
C VAL A 141 12.73 -0.38 -9.49
N GLN A 142 11.77 0.46 -9.86
CA GLN A 142 11.71 1.87 -9.46
C GLN A 142 11.70 2.02 -7.93
N ASP A 143 12.48 2.98 -7.40
CA ASP A 143 12.70 3.15 -5.96
C ASP A 143 11.42 3.31 -5.13
N TRP A 144 10.40 3.96 -5.68
CA TRP A 144 9.14 4.18 -4.97
C TRP A 144 8.38 2.86 -4.69
N ILE A 145 8.64 1.81 -5.48
CA ILE A 145 8.07 0.46 -5.27
C ILE A 145 8.68 -0.15 -4.02
N ARG A 146 10.00 -0.02 -3.83
CA ARG A 146 10.72 -0.47 -2.63
C ARG A 146 10.24 0.23 -1.36
N LYS A 147 9.73 1.45 -1.51
CA LYS A 147 9.21 2.28 -0.42
C LYS A 147 7.74 2.03 -0.10
N GLN A 148 7.05 1.13 -0.82
CA GLN A 148 5.64 0.83 -0.53
C GLN A 148 5.47 0.26 0.89
N GLU A 149 4.78 0.99 1.74
CA GLU A 149 4.51 0.57 3.12
C GLU A 149 3.59 -0.65 3.17
N TYR A 150 2.76 -0.87 2.14
CA TYR A 150 1.94 -2.08 1.97
C TYR A 150 2.77 -3.37 2.07
N LEU A 151 3.89 -3.44 1.36
CA LEU A 151 4.72 -4.64 1.32
C LEU A 151 5.44 -4.89 2.65
N LYS A 152 5.70 -3.84 3.44
CA LYS A 152 6.27 -3.94 4.78
C LYS A 152 5.20 -4.39 5.78
N LEU A 153 4.05 -3.72 5.77
CA LEU A 153 2.93 -3.96 6.69
C LEU A 153 2.43 -5.40 6.65
N TYR A 154 2.30 -5.98 5.44
CA TYR A 154 1.82 -7.35 5.25
C TYR A 154 2.96 -8.37 5.03
N SER A 155 4.20 -8.02 5.38
CA SER A 155 5.30 -8.98 5.39
C SER A 155 5.25 -9.85 6.65
N ASN A 156 5.80 -11.07 6.57
CA ASN A 156 6.06 -11.93 7.73
C ASN A 156 7.07 -11.31 8.74
N ASP A 157 7.60 -10.12 8.49
CA ASP A 157 8.79 -9.58 9.17
C ASP A 157 8.44 -8.55 10.28
N ILE A 158 7.50 -8.90 11.16
CA ILE A 158 7.30 -8.20 12.45
C ILE A 158 8.52 -8.44 13.39
N ARG A 159 9.61 -9.08 12.93
CA ARG A 159 10.84 -9.31 13.71
C ARG A 159 12.08 -8.52 13.25
N LYS A 160 11.95 -7.43 12.48
CA LYS A 160 13.11 -6.58 12.13
C LYS A 160 12.99 -5.07 12.29
N PHE A 161 11.93 -4.55 12.91
CA PHE A 161 11.83 -3.09 13.17
C PHE A 161 11.89 -2.69 14.65
N THR A 162 12.37 -3.57 15.54
CA THR A 162 12.85 -3.17 16.86
C THR A 162 14.39 -3.14 16.88
N ARG A 163 14.92 -1.91 17.03
CA ARG A 163 16.31 -1.51 17.34
C ARG A 163 17.26 -1.35 16.14
N SER A 164 17.37 -0.11 15.68
CA SER A 164 18.65 0.63 15.71
C SER A 164 18.42 1.94 16.42
#